data_AF-A0A392PTN2-F1
#
_entry.id   AF-A0A392PTN2-F1
#
_cell.length_a   1.000
_cell.length_b   1.000
_cell.length_c   1.000
_cell.angle_alpha   90.00
_cell.angle_beta   90.00
_cell.angle_gamma   90.00
#
_symmetry.space_group_name_H-M   'P 1'
#
loop_
_entity.id
_entity.type
_entity.pdbx_description
1 polymer ?
#
loop_
_entity_poly.entity_id
_entity_poly.type
_entity_poly.pdbx_seq_one_letter_code
_entity_poly.pdbx_strand_id
1 'polypeptide(L)'
;GVYKHITGYALGGHAVKLIGWGTSDEGEDYWLLANQWNTNWGDIKRGTNECGIEEDVTAGLPSTKNIVREVTDMDVDADVSF
;
A
#
# COMPACT_ATOMS: atom_id res chain seq x y z
N GLY A 1 6.73 13.78 -4.03
CA GLY A 1 6.76 14.81 -2.96
C GLY A 1 5.61 14.54 -2.04
N VAL A 2 5.80 14.63 -0.73
CA VAL A 2 4.87 14.06 0.26
C VAL A 2 3.67 14.97 0.53
N TYR A 3 2.47 14.51 0.20
CA TYR A 3 1.23 15.25 0.40
C TYR A 3 0.89 15.42 1.89
N LYS A 4 0.42 16.62 2.23
CA LYS A 4 -0.17 17.02 3.51
C LYS A 4 -1.31 17.98 3.23
N HIS A 5 -2.42 17.83 3.94
CA HIS A 5 -3.51 18.78 3.85
C HIS A 5 -3.12 20.09 4.55
N ILE A 6 -3.22 21.22 3.85
CA ILE A 6 -2.93 22.55 4.40
C ILE A 6 -4.20 23.42 4.43
N THR A 7 -4.96 23.43 3.33
CA THR A 7 -6.19 24.22 3.18
C THR A 7 -7.20 23.49 2.28
N GLY A 8 -8.47 23.93 2.33
CA GLY A 8 -9.56 23.40 1.51
C GLY A 8 -10.60 22.65 2.34
N TYR A 9 -11.82 22.51 1.81
CA TYR A 9 -12.89 21.75 2.46
C TYR A 9 -12.82 20.28 2.05
N ALA A 10 -13.24 19.38 2.94
CA ALA A 10 -13.36 17.97 2.64
C ALA A 10 -14.41 17.75 1.53
N LEU A 11 -14.02 17.05 0.46
CA LEU A 11 -14.91 16.69 -0.64
C LEU A 11 -15.57 15.31 -0.44
N GLY A 12 -15.04 14.49 0.46
CA GLY A 12 -15.49 13.14 0.75
C GLY A 12 -14.33 12.17 0.96
N GLY A 13 -14.64 10.89 1.18
CA GLY A 13 -13.67 9.80 1.23
C GLY A 13 -13.31 9.29 -0.18
N HIS A 14 -12.07 8.83 -0.35
CA HIS A 14 -11.58 8.34 -1.63
C HIS A 14 -10.69 7.11 -1.45
N ALA A 15 -11.03 5.99 -2.11
CA ALA A 15 -10.30 4.74 -1.98
C ALA A 15 -9.10 4.67 -2.95
N VAL A 16 -7.95 4.22 -2.45
CA VAL A 16 -6.67 4.14 -3.16
C VAL A 16 -5.99 2.81 -2.88
N LYS A 17 -5.02 2.42 -3.71
CA LYS A 17 -4.25 1.19 -3.49
C LYS A 17 -2.90 1.51 -2.86
N LEU A 18 -2.68 1.06 -1.63
CA LEU A 18 -1.37 1.09 -0.96
C LEU A 18 -0.42 0.08 -1.62
N ILE A 19 0.74 0.55 -2.07
CA ILE A 19 1.73 -0.29 -2.78
C ILE A 19 3.16 -0.23 -2.21
N GLY A 20 3.42 0.65 -1.26
CA GLY A 20 4.72 0.75 -0.63
C GLY A 20 4.82 1.90 0.36
N TRP A 21 6.02 2.13 0.85
CA TRP A 21 6.38 3.22 1.77
C TRP A 21 7.85 3.59 1.59
N GLY A 22 8.22 4.75 2.12
CA GLY A 22 9.61 5.19 2.15
C GLY A 22 9.79 6.41 3.04
N THR A 23 10.97 7.01 2.90
CA THR A 23 11.36 8.28 3.49
C THR A 23 11.96 9.14 2.38
N SER A 24 11.52 10.38 2.23
CA SER A 24 12.06 11.28 1.20
C SER A 24 13.49 11.74 1.53
N ASP A 25 14.17 12.37 0.58
CA ASP A 25 15.51 12.94 0.80
C ASP A 25 15.52 14.02 1.90
N GLU A 26 14.37 14.66 2.16
CA GLU A 26 14.15 15.64 3.22
C GLU A 26 13.78 15.00 4.58
N GLY A 27 13.76 13.66 4.67
CA GLY A 27 13.47 12.93 5.91
C GLY A 27 11.98 12.74 6.19
N GLU A 28 11.10 12.91 5.20
CA GLU A 28 9.66 12.76 5.40
C GLU A 28 9.18 11.34 5.09
N ASP A 29 8.61 10.70 6.10
CA ASP A 29 8.00 9.37 5.96
C ASP A 29 6.71 9.44 5.15
N TYR A 30 6.57 8.55 4.17
CA TYR A 30 5.41 8.51 3.28
C TYR A 30 4.90 7.10 2.98
N TRP A 31 3.62 7.03 2.63
CA TRP A 31 2.97 5.92 1.93
C TRP A 31 2.99 6.18 0.43
N LEU A 32 3.33 5.15 -0.35
CA LEU A 32 3.24 5.16 -1.80
C LEU A 32 1.91 4.54 -2.23
N LEU A 33 1.09 5.32 -2.93
CA LEU A 33 -0.26 4.99 -3.34
C LEU A 33 -0.39 5.03 -4.86
N ALA A 34 -1.12 4.05 -5.42
CA ALA A 34 -1.61 4.13 -6.79
C ALA A 34 -3.03 4.72 -6.80
N ASN A 35 -3.22 5.81 -7.55
CA ASN A 35 -4.51 6.50 -7.72
C ASN A 35 -5.12 6.23 -9.12
N GLN A 36 -6.42 6.47 -9.29
CA GLN A 36 -7.20 6.21 -10.51
C GLN A 36 -7.54 7.46 -11.33
N TRP A 37 -6.86 8.59 -11.08
CA TRP A 37 -7.11 9.86 -11.79
C TRP A 37 -5.97 10.32 -12.70
N ASN A 38 -4.72 9.87 -12.46
CA ASN A 38 -3.56 10.04 -13.32
C ASN A 38 -2.34 9.34 -12.68
N THR A 39 -1.19 9.46 -13.34
CA THR A 39 0.11 8.91 -12.91
C THR A 39 0.95 9.86 -12.06
N ASN A 40 0.49 11.09 -11.79
CA ASN A 40 1.36 12.18 -11.33
C ASN A 40 1.26 12.44 -9.82
N TRP A 41 0.45 11.68 -9.08
CA TRP A 41 0.26 11.83 -7.64
C TRP A 41 0.28 10.45 -6.96
N GLY A 42 0.88 10.36 -5.76
CA GLY A 42 1.00 9.07 -5.06
C GLY A 42 1.60 9.06 -3.66
N ASP A 43 2.34 10.08 -3.21
CA ASP A 43 2.97 10.05 -1.88
C ASP A 43 2.15 10.84 -0.85
N ILE A 44 1.78 10.23 0.29
CA ILE A 44 1.10 10.89 1.42
C ILE A 44 1.85 10.63 2.73
N LYS A 45 1.83 11.60 3.65
CA LYS A 45 2.53 11.50 4.94
C LYS A 45 2.09 10.26 5.73
N ARG A 46 3.07 9.48 6.18
CA ARG A 46 2.90 8.26 6.98
C ARG A 46 3.16 8.51 8.46
N GLY A 47 2.47 7.76 9.32
CA GLY A 47 2.68 7.75 10.77
C GLY A 47 1.94 8.85 11.53
N THR A 48 1.14 9.65 10.83
CA THR A 48 0.30 10.70 11.43
C THR A 48 -1.17 10.54 11.11
N ASN A 49 -1.56 9.42 10.49
CA ASN A 49 -2.91 9.20 10.00
C ASN A 49 -3.44 10.38 9.15
N GLU A 50 -2.59 10.89 8.25
CA GLU A 50 -2.88 12.05 7.41
C GLU A 50 -4.17 11.81 6.60
N CYS A 51 -5.17 12.69 6.76
CA CYS A 51 -6.50 12.55 6.15
C CYS A 51 -7.21 11.21 6.43
N GLY A 52 -6.90 10.52 7.54
CA GLY A 52 -7.52 9.24 7.88
C GLY A 52 -6.99 8.04 7.09
N ILE A 53 -5.87 8.19 6.37
CA ILE A 53 -5.34 7.14 5.47
C ILE A 53 -4.98 5.82 6.18
N GLU A 54 -4.82 5.84 7.51
CA GLU A 54 -4.43 4.68 8.32
C GLU A 54 -5.62 4.04 9.06
N GLU A 55 -6.84 4.55 8.90
CA GLU A 55 -8.03 4.08 9.62
C GLU A 55 -8.75 2.91 8.93
N ASP A 56 -8.95 2.98 7.61
CA ASP A 56 -9.82 2.04 6.85
C ASP A 56 -9.03 1.13 5.89
N VAL A 57 -7.95 0.52 6.39
CA VAL A 57 -7.11 -0.38 5.58
C VAL A 57 -7.76 -1.77 5.45
N THR A 58 -8.02 -2.20 4.22
CA THR A 58 -8.59 -3.52 3.91
C THR A 58 -7.67 -4.33 2.99
N ALA A 59 -7.54 -5.63 3.24
CA ALA A 59 -6.79 -6.57 2.42
C ALA A 59 -7.48 -7.94 2.37
N GLY A 60 -7.09 -8.79 1.41
CA GLY A 60 -7.59 -10.15 1.29
C GLY A 60 -6.64 -11.05 0.50
N LEU A 61 -6.63 -12.33 0.84
CA LEU A 61 -5.90 -13.35 0.07
C LEU A 61 -6.83 -13.96 -0.99
N PRO A 62 -6.38 -14.11 -2.24
CA PRO A 62 -7.18 -14.76 -3.28
C PRO A 62 -7.37 -16.25 -2.96
N SER A 63 -8.50 -16.81 -3.37
CA SER A 63 -8.77 -18.25 -3.28
C SER A 63 -7.83 -19.03 -4.18
N THR A 64 -7.26 -20.14 -3.68
CA THR A 64 -6.43 -21.05 -4.46
C THR A 64 -7.21 -21.99 -5.38
N LYS A 65 -8.55 -22.03 -5.25
CA LYS A 65 -9.40 -23.05 -5.90
C LYS A 65 -9.39 -23.03 -7.44
N ASN A 66 -9.00 -21.92 -8.06
CA ASN A 66 -8.92 -21.77 -9.51
C ASN A 66 -7.51 -21.37 -9.99
N ILE A 67 -6.48 -21.48 -9.14
CA ILE A 67 -5.11 -21.25 -9.57
C ILE A 67 -4.60 -22.56 -10.17
N VAL A 68 -4.39 -22.59 -11.48
CA VAL A 68 -3.62 -23.65 -12.14
C VAL A 68 -2.19 -23.53 -11.62
N ARG A 69 -1.83 -24.36 -10.63
CA ARG A 69 -0.44 -24.51 -10.20
C ARG A 69 0.28 -25.35 -11.26
N GLU A 70 0.75 -24.73 -12.34
CA GLU A 70 1.82 -25.34 -13.14
C GLU A 70 3.16 -25.10 -12.43
N VAL A 71 3.75 -26.22 -11.97
CA VAL A 71 5.14 -26.42 -11.54
C VAL A 71 5.57 -25.73 -10.23
N THR A 72 5.60 -26.52 -9.15
CA THR A 72 6.72 -26.62 -8.17
C THR A 72 6.42 -27.73 -7.18
N ASP A 73 6.38 -28.98 -7.67
CA ASP A 73 6.69 -30.16 -6.84
C ASP A 73 8.23 -30.29 -6.73
N MET A 74 8.90 -29.21 -6.32
CA MET A 74 10.33 -29.20 -6.05
C MET A 74 10.54 -28.45 -4.72
N ASP A 75 10.70 -29.25 -3.66
CA ASP A 75 11.37 -28.94 -2.39
C ASP A 75 10.67 -27.99 -1.40
N VAL A 76 9.57 -28.45 -0.79
CA VAL A 76 9.05 -27.89 0.49
C VAL A 76 9.51 -28.69 1.72
N ASP A 77 10.35 -29.71 1.57
CA ASP A 77 10.77 -30.60 2.67
C ASP A 77 12.27 -30.54 3.03
N ALA A 78 13.01 -29.50 2.64
CA ALA A 78 14.40 -29.33 3.08
C ALA A 78 14.59 -28.03 3.88
N ASP A 79 14.79 -28.23 5.18
CA ASP A 79 15.43 -27.35 6.16
C ASP A 79 14.66 -26.12 6.67
N VAL A 80 14.01 -26.27 7.84
CA VAL A 80 14.58 -25.73 9.10
C VAL A 80 14.28 -26.69 10.25
N SER A 81 15.30 -27.36 10.77
CA SER A 81 15.28 -28.05 12.06
C SER A 81 16.29 -27.39 13.01
N PHE A 82 15.83 -27.18 14.27
CA PHE A 82 16.46 -26.57 15.45
C PHE A 82 16.62 -25.03 15.49
#